data_AF-A0A358QK51-F1
#
_entry.id   AF-A0A358QK51-F1
#
_cell.length_a   1.000
_cell.length_b   1.000
_cell.length_c   1.000
_cell.angle_alpha   90.00
_cell.angle_beta   90.00
_cell.angle_gamma   90.00
#
_symmetry.space_group_name_H-M   'P 1'
#
loop_
_entity.id
_entity.type
_entity.pdbx_description
1 polymer ?
#
loop_
_entity_poly.entity_id
_entity_poly.type
_entity_poly.pdbx_seq_one_letter_code
_entity_poly.pdbx_strand_id
1 'polypeptide(L)'
;MAEVRKRRGRIQLRLNTEERAALGMIVEQLSPQAGKVRRTVPVAYEDAELQAEYDRWVRPEIERGRGEDLEVIRGCLGSGEDVTSLSDDQALAWVRGLNLLRLTAGGLLGVEEDGWEQRAEESVRRSTEFRVLLALGLLQEELVSVLEG
;
A
#
# COMPACT_ATOMS: atom_id res chain seq x y z
N MET A 1 -4.34 -12.48 -12.40
CA MET A 1 -3.29 -11.67 -11.75
C MET A 1 -3.40 -10.30 -12.35
N ALA A 2 -3.36 -9.25 -11.51
CA ALA A 2 -3.43 -7.86 -11.94
C ALA A 2 -2.38 -7.61 -13.02
N GLU A 3 -2.68 -6.70 -13.95
CA GLU A 3 -1.76 -6.41 -15.06
C GLU A 3 -1.63 -4.90 -15.22
N VAL A 4 -0.38 -4.42 -15.15
CA VAL A 4 -0.04 -3.00 -15.32
C VAL A 4 0.69 -2.77 -16.64
N ARG A 5 0.26 -1.78 -17.43
CA ARG A 5 0.91 -1.42 -18.70
C ARG A 5 0.87 0.07 -18.99
N LYS A 6 1.94 0.62 -19.58
CA LYS A 6 1.91 1.97 -20.16
C LYS A 6 1.27 1.94 -21.56
N ARG A 7 0.25 2.77 -21.79
CA ARG A 7 -0.37 2.98 -23.11
C ARG A 7 -0.69 4.46 -23.32
N ARG A 8 -0.18 5.04 -24.41
CA ARG A 8 -0.46 6.42 -24.85
C ARG A 8 -0.26 7.46 -23.74
N GLY A 9 0.81 7.33 -22.95
CA GLY A 9 1.12 8.25 -21.84
C GLY A 9 0.22 8.10 -20.62
N ARG A 10 -0.51 6.98 -20.49
CA ARG A 10 -1.25 6.61 -19.28
C ARG A 10 -0.91 5.21 -18.83
N ILE A 11 -1.13 4.93 -17.56
CA ILE A 11 -0.93 3.61 -16.96
C ILE A 11 -2.28 2.91 -16.92
N GLN A 12 -2.37 1.75 -17.54
CA GLN A 12 -3.56 0.90 -17.51
C GLN A 12 -3.34 -0.17 -16.45
N LEU A 13 -4.18 -0.13 -15.42
CA LEU A 13 -4.28 -1.16 -14.40
C LEU A 13 -5.49 -2.02 -14.70
N ARG A 14 -5.29 -3.30 -14.99
CA ARG A 14 -6.36 -4.26 -15.20
C ARG A 14 -6.57 -5.12 -13.95
N LEU A 15 -7.78 -5.09 -13.42
CA LEU A 15 -8.23 -5.88 -12.27
C LEU A 15 -9.54 -6.57 -12.63
N ASN A 16 -9.62 -7.88 -12.46
CA ASN A 16 -10.91 -8.57 -12.57
C ASN A 16 -11.80 -8.26 -11.34
N THR A 17 -13.06 -8.68 -11.39
CA THR A 17 -14.04 -8.45 -10.30
C THR A 17 -13.57 -8.97 -8.94
N GLU A 18 -12.96 -10.15 -8.89
CA GLU A 18 -12.49 -10.76 -7.65
C GLU A 18 -11.28 -10.04 -7.09
N GLU A 19 -10.30 -9.70 -7.93
CA GLU A 19 -9.09 -8.95 -7.57
C GLU A 19 -9.45 -7.56 -7.04
N ARG A 20 -10.38 -6.87 -7.70
CA ARG A 20 -10.90 -5.57 -7.27
C ARG A 20 -11.61 -5.66 -5.93
N ALA A 21 -12.48 -6.65 -5.75
CA ALA A 21 -13.19 -6.86 -4.50
C ALA A 21 -12.23 -7.19 -3.34
N ALA A 22 -11.25 -8.05 -3.59
CA ALA A 22 -10.20 -8.39 -2.63
C ALA A 22 -9.39 -7.15 -2.24
N LEU A 23 -8.93 -6.36 -3.21
CA LEU A 23 -8.17 -5.15 -2.93
C LEU A 23 -9.01 -4.11 -2.19
N GLY A 24 -10.29 -3.97 -2.53
CA GLY A 24 -11.22 -3.12 -1.79
C GLY A 24 -11.36 -3.53 -0.32
N MET A 25 -11.54 -4.83 -0.05
CA MET A 25 -11.58 -5.34 1.33
C MET A 25 -10.28 -5.09 2.09
N ILE A 26 -9.12 -5.27 1.43
CA ILE A 26 -7.81 -5.02 2.02
C ILE A 26 -7.68 -3.53 2.40
N VAL A 27 -8.05 -2.61 1.51
CA VAL A 27 -8.03 -1.17 1.78
C VAL A 27 -8.89 -0.86 2.99
N GLU A 28 -10.12 -1.36 3.06
CA GLU A 28 -11.04 -1.07 4.17
C GLU A 28 -10.59 -1.68 5.51
N GLN A 29 -9.98 -2.86 5.49
CA GLN A 29 -9.52 -3.52 6.72
C GLN A 29 -8.23 -2.93 7.27
N LEU A 30 -7.27 -2.58 6.39
CA LEU A 30 -5.93 -2.15 6.81
C LEU A 30 -5.82 -0.64 7.01
N SER A 31 -6.54 0.19 6.23
CA SER A 31 -6.44 1.65 6.36
C SER A 31 -6.67 2.17 7.79
N PRO A 32 -7.65 1.66 8.57
CA PRO A 32 -7.85 2.09 9.96
C PRO A 32 -6.75 1.67 10.94
N GLN A 33 -5.86 0.77 10.54
CA GLN A 33 -4.71 0.29 11.33
C GLN A 33 -3.42 1.04 10.98
N ALA A 34 -3.38 1.71 9.83
CA ALA A 34 -2.30 2.62 9.47
C ALA A 34 -2.17 3.73 10.54
N GLY A 35 -0.95 4.02 10.96
CA GLY A 35 -0.64 4.94 12.05
C GLY A 35 -0.82 4.36 13.46
N LYS A 36 -1.38 3.15 13.62
CA LYS A 36 -1.46 2.42 14.90
C LYS A 36 -0.41 1.32 15.01
N VAL A 37 -0.07 0.72 13.87
CA VAL A 37 1.00 -0.26 13.77
C VAL A 37 2.34 0.46 13.82
N ARG A 38 3.24 0.05 14.74
CA ARG A 38 4.55 0.69 14.97
C ARG A 38 5.31 0.98 13.67
N ARG A 39 5.31 0.05 12.71
CA ARG A 39 6.01 0.18 11.41
C ARG A 39 5.46 1.29 10.51
N THR A 40 4.25 1.77 10.78
CA THR A 40 3.58 2.84 10.03
C THR A 40 3.61 4.19 10.75
N VAL A 41 4.08 4.21 12.01
CA VAL A 41 4.27 5.41 12.82
C VAL A 41 5.63 6.01 12.43
N PRO A 42 5.67 7.20 11.81
CA PRO A 42 6.96 7.84 11.53
C PRO A 42 7.71 8.13 12.83
N VAL A 43 9.00 7.80 12.84
CA VAL A 43 9.94 8.15 13.91
C VAL A 43 11.07 8.93 13.23
N ALA A 44 11.17 10.22 13.55
CA ALA A 44 12.15 11.13 12.97
C ALA A 44 13.30 11.41 13.94
N TYR A 45 13.03 11.36 15.24
CA TYR A 45 13.98 11.69 16.29
C TYR A 45 13.94 10.63 17.41
N GLU A 46 15.10 10.28 17.96
CA GLU A 46 15.20 9.47 19.16
C GLU A 46 14.84 10.27 20.43
N ASP A 47 15.08 11.58 20.40
CA ASP A 47 14.71 12.50 21.47
C ASP A 47 13.17 12.69 21.52
N ALA A 48 12.60 12.46 22.71
CA ALA A 48 11.15 12.45 22.89
C ALA A 48 10.51 13.85 22.74
N GLU A 49 11.22 14.92 23.09
CA GLU A 49 10.71 16.29 22.95
C GLU A 49 10.69 16.69 21.47
N LEU A 50 11.79 16.42 20.75
CA LEU A 50 11.87 16.66 19.31
C LEU A 50 10.88 15.80 18.52
N GLN A 51 10.69 14.52 18.91
CA GLN A 51 9.70 13.65 18.31
C GLN A 51 8.27 14.18 18.56
N ALA A 52 7.97 14.72 19.74
CA ALA A 52 6.67 15.32 20.02
C ALA A 52 6.41 16.60 19.22
N GLU A 53 7.43 17.41 18.95
CA GLU A 53 7.31 18.56 18.04
C GLU A 53 7.07 18.12 16.59
N TYR A 54 7.82 17.11 16.12
CA TYR A 54 7.58 16.49 14.81
C TYR A 54 6.16 15.95 14.68
N ASP A 55 5.67 15.24 15.70
CA ASP A 55 4.32 14.68 15.71
C ASP A 55 3.23 15.75 15.73
N ARG A 56 3.53 16.93 16.29
CA ARG A 56 2.59 18.06 16.30
C ARG A 56 2.49 18.74 14.95
N TRP A 57 3.62 18.93 14.27
CA TRP A 57 3.68 19.78 13.07
C TRP A 57 3.68 19.01 11.76
N VAL A 58 4.34 17.84 11.70
CA VAL A 58 4.59 17.12 10.45
C VAL A 58 3.65 15.93 10.29
N ARG A 59 3.42 15.16 11.35
CA ARG A 59 2.58 13.95 11.28
C ARG A 59 1.18 14.22 10.69
N PRO A 60 0.45 15.30 11.02
CA PRO A 60 -0.87 15.54 10.43
C PRO A 60 -0.84 15.66 8.90
N GLU A 61 0.23 16.24 8.34
CA GLU A 61 0.39 16.36 6.89
C GLU A 61 0.67 15.01 6.23
N ILE A 62 1.49 14.17 6.86
CA ILE A 62 1.76 12.80 6.40
C ILE A 62 0.48 11.98 6.38
N GLU A 63 -0.31 12.01 7.47
CA GLU A 63 -1.56 11.25 7.55
C GLU A 63 -2.60 11.77 6.54
N ARG A 64 -2.64 13.08 6.29
CA ARG A 64 -3.48 13.65 5.23
C ARG A 64 -3.08 13.12 3.85
N GLY A 65 -1.79 13.15 3.51
CA GLY A 65 -1.30 12.62 2.23
C GLY A 65 -1.57 11.13 2.05
N ARG A 66 -1.41 10.33 3.12
CA ARG A 66 -1.79 8.91 3.12
C ARG A 66 -3.28 8.72 2.87
N GLY A 67 -4.13 9.55 3.49
CA GLY A 67 -5.56 9.55 3.25
C GLY A 67 -5.91 9.85 1.80
N GLU A 68 -5.29 10.89 1.21
CA GLU A 68 -5.46 11.27 -0.20
C GLU A 68 -5.04 10.14 -1.14
N ASP A 69 -3.90 9.48 -0.88
CA ASP A 69 -3.45 8.32 -1.68
C ASP A 69 -4.46 7.16 -1.63
N LEU A 70 -5.00 6.85 -0.45
CA LEU A 70 -6.00 5.79 -0.29
C LEU A 70 -7.34 6.16 -0.94
N GLU A 71 -7.75 7.42 -0.92
CA GLU A 71 -8.95 7.89 -1.64
C GLU A 71 -8.82 7.74 -3.16
N VAL A 72 -7.63 7.98 -3.72
CA VAL A 72 -7.37 7.70 -5.14
C VAL A 72 -7.58 6.21 -5.46
N ILE A 73 -7.08 5.32 -4.60
CA ILE A 73 -7.27 3.86 -4.75
C ILE A 73 -8.76 3.52 -4.65
N ARG A 74 -9.47 4.01 -3.62
CA ARG A 74 -10.92 3.77 -3.44
C ARG A 74 -11.73 4.24 -4.64
N GLY A 75 -11.47 5.45 -5.14
CA GLY A 75 -12.17 6.01 -6.30
C GLY A 75 -11.97 5.16 -7.56
N CYS A 76 -10.76 4.66 -7.78
CA CYS A 76 -10.45 3.75 -8.89
C CYS A 76 -11.15 2.39 -8.75
N LEU A 77 -11.17 1.81 -7.55
CA LEU A 77 -11.87 0.55 -7.30
C LEU A 77 -13.40 0.70 -7.43
N GLY A 78 -13.94 1.83 -6.97
CA GLY A 78 -15.37 2.13 -7.00
C GLY A 78 -15.95 2.38 -8.39
N SER A 79 -15.13 2.63 -9.41
CA SER A 79 -15.59 2.84 -10.80
C SER A 79 -16.21 1.59 -11.42
N GLY A 80 -15.84 0.40 -10.93
CA GLY A 80 -16.26 -0.88 -11.49
C GLY A 80 -15.63 -1.24 -12.84
N GLU A 81 -14.73 -0.41 -13.39
CA GLU A 81 -14.10 -0.64 -14.70
C GLU A 81 -12.99 -1.69 -14.61
N ASP A 82 -13.03 -2.76 -15.43
CA ASP A 82 -11.98 -3.80 -15.48
C ASP A 82 -10.59 -3.25 -15.81
N VAL A 83 -10.53 -2.12 -16.52
CA VAL A 83 -9.31 -1.42 -16.86
C VAL A 83 -9.40 0.01 -16.35
N THR A 84 -8.64 0.32 -15.31
CA THR A 84 -8.50 1.69 -14.80
C THR A 84 -7.36 2.39 -15.55
N SER A 85 -7.63 3.59 -16.09
CA SER A 85 -6.60 4.43 -16.69
C SER A 85 -6.11 5.48 -15.69
N LEU A 86 -4.87 5.34 -15.23
CA LEU A 86 -4.21 6.19 -14.27
C LEU A 86 -3.29 7.21 -14.98
N SER A 87 -3.25 8.44 -14.48
CA SER A 87 -2.11 9.34 -14.69
C SER A 87 -0.89 8.87 -13.89
N ASP A 88 0.28 9.44 -14.19
CA ASP A 88 1.50 9.15 -13.43
C ASP A 88 1.33 9.52 -11.94
N ASP A 89 0.69 10.64 -11.63
CA ASP A 89 0.39 11.06 -10.25
C ASP A 89 -0.52 10.07 -9.52
N GLN A 90 -1.56 9.56 -10.22
CA GLN A 90 -2.45 8.54 -9.65
C GLN A 90 -1.72 7.21 -9.45
N ALA A 91 -0.85 6.81 -10.38
CA ALA A 91 -0.04 5.61 -10.21
C ALA A 91 0.97 5.76 -9.05
N LEU A 92 1.56 6.94 -8.86
CA LEU A 92 2.40 7.23 -7.69
C LEU A 92 1.60 7.18 -6.38
N ALA A 93 0.37 7.69 -6.36
CA ALA A 93 -0.54 7.55 -5.22
C ALA A 93 -0.84 6.07 -4.92
N TRP A 94 -1.07 5.25 -5.94
CA TRP A 94 -1.21 3.81 -5.80
C TRP A 94 0.04 3.15 -5.21
N VAL A 95 1.23 3.48 -5.70
CA VAL A 95 2.51 2.94 -5.16
C VAL A 95 2.65 3.27 -3.67
N ARG A 96 2.42 4.54 -3.27
CA ARG A 96 2.50 4.96 -1.87
C ARG A 96 1.44 4.29 -0.99
N GLY A 97 0.20 4.21 -1.47
CA GLY A 97 -0.90 3.58 -0.76
C GLY A 97 -0.69 2.07 -0.58
N LEU A 98 -0.29 1.34 -1.63
CA LEU A 98 0.04 -0.09 -1.54
C LEU A 98 1.19 -0.34 -0.57
N ASN A 99 2.22 0.51 -0.58
CA ASN A 99 3.33 0.40 0.37
C ASN A 99 2.84 0.60 1.82
N LEU A 100 1.98 1.59 2.08
CA LEU A 100 1.38 1.80 3.40
C LEU A 100 0.60 0.57 3.87
N LEU A 101 -0.23 -0.01 2.99
CA LEU A 101 -1.02 -1.21 3.30
C LEU A 101 -0.09 -2.40 3.58
N ARG A 102 0.99 -2.56 2.81
CA ARG A 102 2.00 -3.61 3.01
C ARG A 102 2.71 -3.47 4.35
N LEU A 103 3.14 -2.26 4.71
CA LEU A 103 3.76 -1.99 6.02
C LEU A 103 2.78 -2.25 7.17
N THR A 104 1.51 -1.92 6.97
CA THR A 104 0.45 -2.16 7.96
C THR A 104 0.23 -3.65 8.17
N ALA A 105 0.00 -4.42 7.09
CA ALA A 105 -0.18 -5.86 7.16
C ALA A 105 1.05 -6.58 7.74
N GLY A 106 2.26 -6.15 7.34
CA GLY A 106 3.51 -6.72 7.84
C GLY A 106 3.67 -6.52 9.34
N GLY A 107 3.39 -5.30 9.83
CA GLY A 107 3.45 -5.06 11.27
C GLY A 107 2.37 -5.78 12.07
N LEU A 108 1.18 -6.03 11.50
CA LEU A 108 0.16 -6.90 12.14
C LEU A 108 0.63 -8.36 12.23
N LEU A 109 1.46 -8.81 11.29
CA LEU A 109 2.09 -10.13 11.28
C LEU A 109 3.37 -10.22 12.12
N GLY A 110 3.79 -9.13 12.79
CA GLY A 110 5.04 -9.10 13.55
C GLY A 110 6.29 -9.11 12.68
N VAL A 111 6.18 -8.70 11.41
CA VAL A 111 7.32 -8.59 10.50
C VAL A 111 8.13 -7.32 10.81
N GLU A 112 9.34 -7.51 11.33
CA GLU A 112 10.23 -6.41 11.73
C GLU A 112 11.41 -6.17 10.78
N GLU A 113 11.82 -7.16 9.98
CA GLU A 113 13.01 -7.06 9.11
C GLU A 113 12.70 -7.40 7.65
N ASP A 114 13.53 -6.87 6.74
CA ASP A 114 13.50 -7.28 5.33
C ASP A 114 14.00 -8.72 5.16
N GLY A 115 13.54 -9.40 4.10
CA GLY A 115 13.82 -10.82 3.85
C GLY A 115 13.04 -11.78 4.74
N TRP A 116 12.03 -11.28 5.45
CA TRP A 116 11.13 -12.07 6.29
C TRP A 116 10.41 -13.17 5.51
N GLU A 117 10.16 -12.99 4.20
CA GLU A 117 9.48 -13.98 3.35
C GLU A 117 10.24 -15.31 3.32
N GLN A 118 11.57 -15.23 3.28
CA GLN A 118 12.47 -16.39 3.20
C GLN A 118 12.56 -17.09 4.56
N ARG A 119 12.45 -16.33 5.65
CA ARG A 119 12.52 -16.82 7.04
C ARG A 119 11.17 -17.24 7.61
N ALA A 120 10.06 -16.93 6.92
CA ALA A 120 8.72 -17.24 7.38
C ALA A 120 8.52 -18.75 7.56
N GLU A 121 7.93 -19.13 8.70
CA GLU A 121 7.53 -20.51 8.93
C GLU A 121 6.47 -20.96 7.92
N GLU A 122 6.40 -22.27 7.68
CA GLU A 122 5.46 -22.84 6.71
C GLU A 122 3.98 -22.58 7.07
N SER A 123 3.66 -22.48 8.37
CA SER A 123 2.34 -22.07 8.88
C SER A 123 1.98 -20.65 8.43
N VAL A 124 2.93 -19.71 8.55
CA VAL A 124 2.79 -18.31 8.13
C VAL A 124 2.70 -18.22 6.62
N ARG A 125 3.52 -18.95 5.85
CA ARG A 125 3.45 -18.95 4.38
C ARG A 125 2.08 -19.37 3.83
N ARG A 126 1.35 -20.20 4.57
CA ARG A 126 0.00 -20.65 4.21
C ARG A 126 -1.09 -19.68 4.64
N SER A 127 -0.80 -18.69 5.47
CA SER A 127 -1.77 -17.72 5.96
C SER A 127 -2.29 -16.82 4.83
N THR A 128 -3.46 -16.24 5.04
CA THR A 128 -4.08 -15.33 4.06
C THR A 128 -3.32 -14.01 4.03
N GLU A 129 -2.89 -13.55 5.20
CA GLU A 129 -2.14 -12.31 5.42
C GLU A 129 -0.80 -12.33 4.69
N PHE A 130 -0.11 -13.47 4.67
CA PHE A 130 1.12 -13.65 3.89
C PHE A 130 0.87 -13.50 2.40
N ARG A 131 -0.22 -14.09 1.88
CA ARG A 131 -0.59 -13.95 0.47
C ARG A 131 -0.98 -12.52 0.12
N VAL A 132 -1.67 -11.82 1.02
CA VAL A 132 -1.99 -10.39 0.86
C VAL A 132 -0.71 -9.58 0.73
N LEU A 133 0.28 -9.79 1.60
CA LEU A 133 1.57 -9.10 1.53
C LEU A 133 2.30 -9.31 0.20
N LEU A 134 2.35 -10.55 -0.29
CA LEU A 134 2.94 -10.86 -1.58
C LEU A 134 2.17 -10.21 -2.74
N ALA A 135 0.84 -10.29 -2.72
CA ALA A 135 0.01 -9.72 -3.79
C ALA A 135 0.15 -8.19 -3.85
N LEU A 136 0.14 -7.50 -2.71
CA LEU A 136 0.37 -6.05 -2.64
C LEU A 136 1.77 -5.68 -3.15
N GLY A 137 2.78 -6.48 -2.79
CA GLY A 137 4.16 -6.29 -3.24
C GLY A 137 4.30 -6.41 -4.75
N LEU A 138 3.77 -7.48 -5.34
CA LEU A 138 3.81 -7.71 -6.80
C LEU A 138 3.13 -6.57 -7.57
N LEU A 139 1.94 -6.14 -7.13
CA LEU A 139 1.23 -5.04 -7.79
C LEU A 139 1.98 -3.72 -7.68
N GLN A 140 2.60 -3.44 -6.52
CA GLN A 140 3.43 -2.24 -6.33
C GLN A 140 4.65 -2.29 -7.25
N GLU A 141 5.32 -3.43 -7.37
CA GLU A 141 6.48 -3.62 -8.24
C GLU A 141 6.13 -3.39 -9.72
N GLU A 142 5.00 -3.93 -10.20
CA GLU A 142 4.53 -3.70 -11.56
C GLU A 142 4.25 -2.20 -11.84
N LEU A 143 3.65 -1.48 -10.88
CA LEU A 143 3.40 -0.05 -11.01
C LEU A 143 4.70 0.77 -11.06
N VAL A 144 5.67 0.46 -10.20
CA VAL A 144 6.98 1.12 -10.19
C VAL A 144 7.71 0.87 -11.51
N SER A 145 7.75 -0.38 -11.97
CA SER A 145 8.42 -0.75 -13.22
C SER A 145 7.87 0.03 -14.42
N VAL A 146 6.55 0.24 -14.48
CA VAL A 146 5.90 1.00 -15.56
C VAL A 146 6.10 2.51 -15.43
N LEU A 147 6.28 3.04 -14.21
CA LEU A 147 6.58 4.45 -13.98
C LEU A 147 8.03 4.79 -14.37
N GLU A 148 8.96 3.88 -14.12
CA GLU A 148 10.40 4.06 -14.42
C GLU A 148 10.74 3.87 -15.91
N GLY A 149 9.93 3.10 -16.65
CA GLY A 149 10.08 2.86 -18.10
C GLY A 149 9.41 3.89 -19.00
#